data_AF-A0A6G0A8V5-F1
#
_entry.id   AF-A0A6G0A8V5-F1
#
_cell.length_a   1.000
_cell.length_b   1.000
_cell.length_c   1.000
_cell.angle_alpha   90.00
_cell.angle_beta   90.00
_cell.angle_gamma   90.00
#
_symmetry.space_group_name_H-M   'P 1'
#
loop_
_entity.id
_entity.type
_entity.pdbx_description
1 polymer ?
#
loop_
_entity_poly.entity_id
_entity_poly.type
_entity_poly.pdbx_seq_one_letter_code
_entity_poly.pdbx_strand_id
1 'polypeptide(L)'
;MDSQCVKHQFEPAVDACRDCGLVFCNECLVYSFGANKPPYCVACALAVAGVSHQNPRPPRVSRRELRRLEKARKKAGLHDARLPAEPHVPAIDWNAPFGDGISASGPGYEPIQSS
;
A
#
# COMPACT_ATOMS: atom_id res chain seq x y z
N MET A 1 6.64 1.99 -7.04
CA MET A 1 5.45 1.55 -6.27
C MET A 1 5.84 1.32 -4.83
N ASP A 2 5.61 2.31 -3.98
CA ASP A 2 5.88 2.24 -2.54
C ASP A 2 4.77 1.45 -1.86
N SER A 3 5.04 0.17 -1.58
CA SER A 3 4.13 -0.65 -0.79
C SER A 3 4.01 -0.06 0.62
N GLN A 4 2.79 0.21 1.08
CA GLN A 4 2.50 0.69 2.44
C GLN A 4 2.45 -0.47 3.43
N CYS A 5 2.73 -0.20 4.71
CA CYS A 5 2.59 -1.20 5.77
C CYS A 5 1.13 -1.65 5.90
N VAL A 6 0.89 -2.97 5.99
CA VAL A 6 -0.47 -3.53 6.15
C VAL A 6 -1.16 -3.08 7.45
N LYS A 7 -0.38 -2.72 8.48
CA LYS A 7 -0.91 -2.24 9.77
C LYS A 7 -0.99 -0.71 9.84
N HIS A 8 -0.04 -0.02 9.23
CA HIS A 8 0.06 1.43 9.26
C HIS A 8 -0.01 1.96 7.83
N GLN A 9 -1.19 2.36 7.40
CA GLN A 9 -1.46 2.79 6.01
C GLN A 9 -0.53 3.92 5.56
N PHE A 10 -0.08 4.77 6.49
CA PHE A 10 0.75 5.95 6.19
C PHE A 10 2.25 5.68 6.20
N GLU A 11 2.69 4.53 6.73
CA GLU A 11 4.11 4.21 6.83
C GLU A 11 4.59 3.42 5.61
N PRO A 12 5.78 3.75 5.07
CA PRO A 12 6.37 2.98 3.99
C PRO A 12 6.74 1.57 4.49
N ALA A 13 6.43 0.56 3.69
CA ALA A 13 6.88 -0.79 3.98
C ALA A 13 8.36 -0.95 3.66
N VAL A 14 9.09 -1.51 4.61
CA VAL A 14 10.55 -1.69 4.53
C VAL A 14 10.88 -3.09 4.03
N ASP A 15 10.22 -4.11 4.59
CA ASP A 15 10.48 -5.51 4.25
C ASP A 15 9.22 -6.39 4.41
N ALA A 16 9.30 -7.63 3.95
CA ALA A 16 8.23 -8.62 4.00
C ALA A 16 8.46 -9.67 5.08
N CYS A 17 7.39 -10.08 5.75
CA CYS A 17 7.45 -11.17 6.72
C CYS A 17 7.72 -12.51 6.04
N ARG A 18 8.65 -13.30 6.59
CA ARG A 18 9.00 -14.65 6.12
C ARG A 18 7.85 -15.66 6.09
N ASP A 19 6.87 -15.52 7.00
CA ASP A 19 5.82 -16.53 7.22
C ASP A 19 4.55 -16.22 6.44
N CYS A 20 4.08 -14.95 6.49
CA CYS A 20 2.86 -14.53 5.82
C CYS A 20 3.10 -13.78 4.49
N GLY A 21 4.33 -13.37 4.18
CA GLY A 21 4.66 -12.65 2.93
C GLY A 21 4.15 -11.23 2.82
N LEU A 22 3.47 -10.73 3.85
CA LEU A 22 2.95 -9.36 3.90
C LEU A 22 4.08 -8.37 4.21
N VAL A 23 3.93 -7.15 3.71
CA VAL A 23 4.90 -6.06 3.83
C VAL A 23 4.57 -5.17 5.03
N PHE A 24 5.59 -4.79 5.78
CA PHE A 24 5.44 -4.05 7.04
C PHE A 24 6.51 -2.96 7.17
N CYS A 25 6.22 -1.94 8.00
CA CYS A 25 7.20 -0.93 8.38
C CYS A 25 8.22 -1.49 9.39
N ASN A 26 9.32 -0.77 9.62
CA ASN A 26 10.40 -1.18 10.54
C ASN A 26 9.88 -1.53 11.95
N GLU A 27 8.89 -0.77 12.46
CA GLU A 27 8.32 -0.99 13.78
C GLU A 27 7.47 -2.27 13.89
N CYS A 28 6.88 -2.72 12.78
CA CYS A 28 6.06 -3.92 12.74
C CYS A 28 6.86 -5.20 12.45
N LEU A 29 8.16 -5.07 12.17
CA LEU A 29 9.08 -6.16 11.88
C LEU A 29 9.93 -6.51 13.11
N VAL A 30 10.11 -7.81 13.33
CA VAL A 30 10.87 -8.37 14.44
C VAL A 30 12.00 -9.23 13.87
N TYR A 31 13.24 -8.82 14.16
CA TYR A 31 14.47 -9.51 13.73
C TYR A 31 14.98 -10.45 14.82
N SER A 32 14.21 -11.50 15.14
CA SER A 32 14.51 -12.40 16.26
C SER A 32 15.76 -13.28 16.08
N PHE A 33 16.30 -13.41 14.87
CA PHE A 33 17.44 -14.29 14.58
C PHE A 33 18.67 -13.58 13.99
N GLY A 34 18.74 -12.25 14.12
CA GLY A 34 19.84 -11.41 13.62
C GLY A 34 19.65 -10.94 12.16
N ALA A 35 20.46 -9.95 11.73
CA ALA A 35 20.34 -9.25 10.44
C ALA A 35 20.48 -10.15 9.19
N ASN A 36 20.97 -11.38 9.35
CA ASN A 36 21.15 -12.34 8.25
C ASN A 36 19.92 -13.22 7.96
N LYS A 37 18.85 -13.12 8.77
CA LYS A 37 17.64 -13.94 8.60
C LYS A 37 16.43 -13.04 8.30
N PRO A 38 15.52 -13.47 7.41
CA PRO A 38 14.38 -12.64 7.04
C PRO A 38 13.47 -12.40 8.25
N PRO A 39 12.91 -11.18 8.42
CA PRO A 39 12.17 -10.79 9.60
C PRO A 39 10.80 -11.48 9.71
N TYR A 40 10.26 -11.46 10.92
CA TYR A 40 8.88 -11.82 11.22
C TYR A 40 8.04 -10.56 11.45
N CYS A 41 6.77 -10.55 11.06
CA CYS A 41 5.86 -9.55 11.61
C CYS A 41 5.55 -9.89 13.07
N VAL A 42 5.12 -8.90 13.86
CA VAL A 42 4.78 -9.09 15.28
C VAL A 42 3.86 -10.30 15.52
N ALA A 43 2.81 -10.45 14.70
CA ALA A 43 1.87 -11.56 14.84
C ALA A 43 2.53 -12.94 14.61
N CYS A 44 3.37 -13.05 13.58
CA CYS A 44 4.09 -14.30 13.30
C CYS A 44 5.20 -14.56 14.33
N ALA A 45 5.85 -13.52 14.85
CA ALA A 45 6.84 -13.65 15.91
C ALA A 45 6.21 -14.19 17.21
N LEU A 46 5.08 -13.64 17.63
CA LEU A 46 4.32 -14.11 18.79
C LEU A 46 3.83 -15.55 18.61
N ALA A 47 3.33 -15.88 17.41
CA ALA A 47 2.89 -17.24 17.10
C ALA A 47 4.04 -18.27 17.13
N VAL A 48 5.25 -17.89 16.72
CA VAL A 48 6.44 -18.75 16.83
C VAL A 48 6.89 -18.87 18.28
N ALA A 49 6.73 -17.82 19.08
CA ALA A 49 7.01 -17.82 20.52
C ALA A 49 5.96 -18.58 21.35
N GLY A 50 4.89 -19.10 20.73
CA GLY A 50 3.82 -19.82 21.42
C GLY A 50 2.81 -18.92 22.14
N VAL A 51 2.91 -17.59 21.97
CA VAL A 51 1.95 -16.63 22.51
C VAL A 51 0.81 -16.47 21.52
N SER A 52 -0.29 -17.21 21.75
CA SER A 52 -1.50 -17.11 20.94
C SER A 52 -2.55 -16.29 21.67
N HIS A 53 -2.66 -15.01 21.33
CA HIS A 53 -3.89 -14.26 21.59
C HIS A 53 -4.88 -14.50 20.45
N GLN A 54 -6.18 -14.30 20.71
CA GLN A 54 -7.32 -14.52 19.80
C GLN A 54 -7.31 -13.64 18.52
N ASN A 55 -6.15 -13.13 18.10
CA ASN A 55 -6.01 -12.38 16.86
C ASN A 55 -6.02 -13.36 15.67
N PRO A 56 -6.90 -13.16 14.66
CA PRO A 56 -6.90 -14.02 13.48
C PRO A 56 -5.50 -14.01 12.83
N ARG A 57 -4.89 -15.19 12.78
CA ARG A 57 -3.61 -15.38 12.11
C ARG A 57 -3.79 -15.00 10.64
N PRO A 58 -2.92 -14.14 10.06
CA PRO A 58 -3.00 -13.87 8.64
C PRO A 58 -2.87 -15.20 7.87
N PRO A 59 -3.63 -15.38 6.78
CA PRO A 59 -3.62 -16.62 6.02
C PRO A 59 -2.19 -16.95 5.61
N ARG A 60 -1.73 -18.14 6.00
CA ARG A 60 -0.40 -18.64 5.60
C ARG A 60 -0.44 -18.96 4.13
N VAL A 61 0.08 -18.04 3.32
CA VAL A 61 0.36 -18.32 1.91
C VAL A 61 1.36 -19.47 1.82
N SER A 62 1.10 -20.42 0.93
CA SER A 62 2.01 -21.56 0.77
C SER A 62 3.39 -21.08 0.29
N ARG A 63 4.47 -21.77 0.67
CA ARG A 63 5.83 -21.48 0.17
C ARG A 63 5.91 -21.44 -1.36
N ARG A 64 5.05 -22.20 -2.04
CA ARG A 64 4.95 -22.23 -3.50
C ARG A 64 4.40 -20.91 -4.05
N GLU A 65 3.41 -20.33 -3.36
CA GLU A 65 2.80 -19.06 -3.73
C GLU A 65 3.74 -17.88 -3.48
N LEU A 66 4.47 -17.89 -2.36
CA LEU A 66 5.51 -16.88 -2.09
C LEU A 66 6.57 -16.83 -3.20
N ARG A 67 7.08 -17.98 -3.64
CA ARG A 67 8.04 -18.07 -4.76
C ARG A 67 7.44 -17.59 -6.08
N ARG A 68 6.15 -17.80 -6.31
CA ARG A 68 5.44 -17.36 -7.52
C ARG A 68 5.32 -15.84 -7.57
N LEU A 69 4.94 -15.22 -6.44
CA LEU A 69 4.83 -13.77 -6.30
C LEU A 69 6.18 -13.07 -6.47
N GLU A 70 7.25 -13.60 -5.88
CA GLU A 70 8.60 -13.05 -6.03
C GLU A 70 9.07 -13.08 -7.50
N LYS A 71 8.81 -14.19 -8.21
CA LYS A 71 9.13 -14.32 -9.64
C LYS A 71 8.32 -13.35 -10.51
N ALA A 72 7.06 -13.08 -10.16
CA ALA A 72 6.22 -12.11 -10.86
C ALA A 72 6.73 -10.67 -10.66
N ARG A 73 7.14 -10.30 -9.44
CA ARG A 73 7.74 -8.98 -9.16
C ARG A 73 9.02 -8.76 -9.96
N LYS A 74 9.91 -9.77 -10.03
CA LYS A 74 11.14 -9.68 -10.83
C LYS A 74 10.84 -9.49 -12.33
N LYS A 75 9.79 -10.13 -12.85
CA LYS A 75 9.36 -9.99 -14.24
C LYS A 75 8.74 -8.62 -14.52
N ALA A 76 7.99 -8.06 -13.58
CA ALA A 76 7.40 -6.72 -13.70
C ALA A 76 8.45 -5.60 -13.70
N GLY A 77 9.50 -5.72 -12.87
CA GLY A 77 10.61 -4.76 -12.86
C GLY A 77 11.41 -4.69 -14.18
N LEU A 78 11.32 -5.73 -15.02
CA LEU A 78 11.90 -5.74 -16.37
C LEU A 78 11.02 -5.04 -17.42
N HIS A 79 9.71 -4.92 -17.17
CA HIS A 79 8.77 -4.30 -18.12
C HIS A 79 8.59 -2.79 -17.87
N ASP A 80 8.82 -2.34 -16.63
CA ASP A 80 8.69 -0.93 -16.23
C ASP A 80 9.83 -0.02 -16.73
N ALA A 81 10.95 -0.61 -17.17
CA ALA A 81 12.09 0.12 -17.74
C ALA A 81 11.82 0.73 -19.14
N ARG A 82 10.59 0.64 -19.66
CA ARG A 82 10.19 1.17 -20.97
C ARG A 82 8.93 2.02 -20.91
N LEU A 83 8.94 3.08 -20.11
CA LEU A 83 7.99 4.19 -20.27
C LEU A 83 8.76 5.51 -20.45
N PRO A 84 8.46 6.29 -21.51
CA PRO A 84 9.04 7.62 -21.70
C PRO A 84 8.34 8.67 -20.81
N ALA A 85 9.17 9.57 -20.26
CA ALA A 85 8.92 10.92 -19.78
C ALA A 85 7.53 11.27 -19.20
N GLU A 86 7.51 11.37 -17.86
CA GLU A 86 6.84 12.39 -17.02
C GLU A 86 5.53 13.00 -17.55
N PRO A 87 4.36 12.62 -17.01
CA PRO A 87 3.15 13.42 -17.21
C PRO A 87 3.32 14.76 -16.48
N HIS A 88 3.31 15.86 -17.25
CA HIS A 88 3.18 17.22 -16.74
C HIS A 88 1.91 17.31 -15.87
N VAL A 89 2.10 17.29 -14.56
CA VAL A 89 1.07 17.67 -13.59
C VAL A 89 1.01 19.19 -13.55
N PRO A 90 -0.09 19.83 -13.97
CA PRO A 90 -0.22 21.28 -13.81
C PRO A 90 -0.18 21.60 -12.33
N ALA A 91 0.67 22.57 -11.96
CA ALA A 91 0.80 23.04 -10.59
C ALA A 91 -0.55 23.63 -10.12
N ILE A 92 -1.19 22.95 -9.18
CA ILE A 92 -2.39 23.45 -8.51
C ILE A 92 -1.95 24.52 -7.53
N ASP A 93 -2.32 25.77 -7.81
CA ASP A 93 -2.07 26.91 -6.93
C ASP A 93 -3.14 26.97 -5.82
N TRP A 94 -2.75 26.51 -4.63
CA TRP A 94 -3.60 26.50 -3.43
C TRP A 94 -3.86 27.88 -2.82
N ASN A 95 -3.19 28.93 -3.31
CA ASN A 95 -3.41 30.32 -2.91
C ASN A 95 -4.31 31.10 -3.87
N ALA A 96 -4.82 30.45 -4.93
CA ALA A 96 -5.82 31.06 -5.79
C ALA A 96 -7.11 31.29 -4.97
N PRO A 97 -7.64 32.53 -4.90
CA PRO A 97 -8.96 32.75 -4.33
C PRO A 97 -9.98 31.96 -5.16
N PHE A 98 -10.94 31.31 -4.49
CA PHE A 98 -12.08 30.61 -5.12
C PHE A 98 -13.05 31.61 -5.79
N GLY A 99 -12.53 32.47 -6.66
CA GLY A 99 -13.26 33.55 -7.32
C GLY A 99 -14.04 33.04 -8.54
N ASP A 100 -15.31 33.40 -8.56
CA ASP A 100 -16.34 33.10 -9.54
C ASP A 100 -15.84 33.09 -11.00
N GLY A 101 -16.07 31.98 -11.71
CA GLY A 101 -15.71 31.91 -13.13
C GLY A 101 -15.83 30.58 -13.84
N ILE A 102 -16.60 29.60 -13.35
CA ILE A 102 -17.09 28.53 -14.24
C ILE A 102 -18.36 29.08 -14.89
N SER A 103 -18.18 29.68 -16.06
CA SER A 103 -19.25 30.03 -16.99
C SER A 103 -19.94 28.73 -17.43
N ALA A 104 -20.88 28.25 -16.62
CA ALA A 104 -21.73 27.12 -16.95
C ALA A 104 -22.67 27.53 -18.10
N SER A 105 -22.28 27.21 -19.33
CA SER A 105 -23.18 27.18 -20.47
C SER A 105 -23.79 25.77 -20.54
N GLY A 106 -25.00 25.57 -20.03
CA GLY A 106 -25.73 24.30 -20.15
C GLY A 106 -26.98 24.20 -19.26
N PRO A 107 -28.03 23.46 -19.69
CA PRO A 107 -29.39 23.99 -19.80
C PRO A 107 -30.21 23.98 -18.50
N GLY A 108 -31.12 24.94 -18.41
CA GLY A 108 -31.94 25.25 -17.24
C GLY A 108 -32.81 24.10 -16.75
N TYR A 109 -32.81 23.92 -15.43
CA TYR A 109 -33.88 23.24 -14.71
C TYR A 109 -34.69 24.33 -13.99
N GLU A 110 -35.99 24.41 -14.27
CA GLU A 110 -36.89 25.29 -13.52
C GLU A 110 -37.25 24.63 -12.19
N PRO A 111 -37.14 25.35 -11.05
CA PRO A 111 -37.62 24.84 -9.78
C PRO A 111 -39.14 24.93 -9.69
N ILE A 112 -39.76 23.80 -9.34
CA ILE A 112 -41.18 23.62 -9.11
C ILE A 112 -41.57 24.42 -7.86
N GLN A 113 -42.46 25.41 -8.01
CA GLN A 113 -43.05 26.13 -6.88
C GLN A 113 -44.08 25.24 -6.18
N SER A 114 -44.00 25.12 -4.86
CA SER A 114 -45.02 24.50 -4.02
C SER A 114 -45.37 25.45 -2.88
N SER A 115 -46.68 25.67 -2.76
CA SER A 115 -47.40 26.74 -2.05
C SER A 115 -47.26 26.76 -0.54
#